data_AF-A0A8D8SVB0-F1
#
_entry.id   AF-A0A8D8SVB0-F1
#
_cell.length_a   1.000
_cell.length_b   1.000
_cell.length_c   1.000
_cell.angle_alpha   90.00
_cell.angle_beta   90.00
_cell.angle_gamma   90.00
#
_symmetry.space_group_name_H-M   'P 1'
#
loop_
_entity.id
_entity.type
_entity.pdbx_description
1 polymer ?
#
loop_
_entity_poly.entity_id
_entity_poly.type
_entity_poly.pdbx_seq_one_letter_code
_entity_poly.pdbx_strand_id
1 'polypeptide(L)'
;MGEKGRLRTSELHKPTTEVPDLRLCVQELPNLVYIDEPFQFKIKLTNTSLKPMELSLFLENLSNMSWIGVSGRKFGTLESKSEIILPLCLVPLVTGLQVC
;
A
#
# COMPACT_ATOMS: atom_id res chain seq x y z
N MET A 1 -13.97 27.66 33.59
CA MET A 1 -12.72 26.87 33.63
C MET A 1 -12.95 25.65 32.76
N GLY A 2 -12.41 25.63 31.54
CA GLY A 2 -12.62 24.53 30.59
C GLY A 2 -11.28 24.09 30.04
N GLU A 3 -10.82 22.91 30.42
CA GLU A 3 -9.57 22.34 29.94
C GLU A 3 -9.75 21.91 28.47
N LYS A 4 -8.96 22.51 27.57
CA LYS A 4 -8.83 22.03 26.19
C LYS A 4 -8.07 20.70 26.23
N GLY A 5 -8.81 19.60 26.15
CA GLY A 5 -8.24 18.26 26.00
C GLY A 5 -7.29 18.22 24.80
N ARG A 6 -6.05 17.79 25.03
CA ARG A 6 -5.07 17.59 23.96
C ARG A 6 -5.43 16.29 23.24
N LEU A 7 -5.92 16.40 22.01
CA LEU A 7 -6.08 15.25 21.12
C LEU A 7 -4.68 14.67 20.85
N ARG A 8 -4.30 13.63 21.57
CA ARG A 8 -3.18 12.78 21.19
C ARG A 8 -3.66 11.92 20.03
N THR A 9 -3.26 12.27 18.81
CA THR A 9 -3.36 11.36 17.68
C THR A 9 -2.34 10.26 17.92
N SER A 10 -2.80 9.06 18.30
CA SER A 10 -1.93 7.89 18.27
C SER A 10 -1.41 7.76 16.84
N GLU A 11 -0.09 7.87 16.65
CA GLU A 11 0.52 7.56 15.37
C GLU A 11 0.19 6.11 15.06
N LEU A 12 -0.58 5.91 13.98
CA LEU A 12 -1.00 4.59 13.53
C LEU A 12 0.26 3.89 13.00
N HIS A 13 0.98 3.20 13.88
CA HIS A 13 2.10 2.36 13.51
C HIS A 13 1.53 1.20 12.69
N LYS A 14 1.58 1.34 11.35
CA LYS A 14 1.28 0.24 10.44
C LYS A 14 2.29 -0.87 10.72
N PRO A 15 1.88 -2.14 10.79
CA PRO A 15 2.81 -3.25 10.73
C PRO A 15 3.42 -3.23 9.32
N THR A 16 4.53 -2.52 9.17
CA THR A 16 5.34 -2.66 7.97
C THR A 16 6.04 -4.01 8.07
N THR A 17 5.87 -4.85 7.05
CA THR A 17 6.85 -5.89 6.76
C THR A 17 8.16 -5.15 6.47
N GLU A 18 9.00 -4.97 7.49
CA GLU A 18 10.23 -4.19 7.37
C GLU A 18 11.24 -4.98 6.53
N VAL A 19 11.12 -4.89 5.22
CA VAL A 19 12.23 -5.19 4.31
C VAL A 19 13.21 -4.04 4.48
N PRO A 20 14.40 -4.26 5.07
CA PRO A 20 15.25 -3.18 5.58
C PRO A 20 15.65 -2.15 4.53
N ASP A 21 15.68 -2.55 3.26
CA ASP A 21 16.11 -1.71 2.15
C ASP A 21 15.02 -1.38 1.12
N LEU A 22 13.76 -1.73 1.40
CA LEU A 22 12.64 -1.43 0.52
C LEU A 22 11.51 -0.78 1.31
N ARG A 23 11.22 0.48 1.00
CA ARG A 23 10.11 1.21 1.63
C ARG A 23 8.90 1.23 0.73
N LEU A 24 7.73 0.94 1.30
CA LEU A 24 6.42 1.05 0.64
C LEU A 24 5.63 2.20 1.25
N CYS A 25 5.06 3.06 0.40
CA CYS A 25 4.21 4.17 0.82
C CYS A 25 2.96 4.25 -0.06
N VAL A 26 1.78 4.41 0.54
CA VAL A 26 0.54 4.69 -0.21
C VAL A 26 0.52 6.18 -0.56
N GLN A 27 0.42 6.52 -1.84
CA GLN A 27 0.45 7.91 -2.32
C GLN A 27 -0.95 8.49 -2.48
N GLU A 28 -1.83 7.74 -3.13
CA GLU A 28 -3.18 8.17 -3.46
C GLU A 28 -4.13 7.03 -3.10
N LEU A 29 -5.05 7.28 -2.18
CA LEU A 29 -6.12 6.36 -1.80
C LEU A 29 -7.44 7.13 -1.83
N PRO A 30 -8.50 6.61 -2.47
CA PRO A 30 -9.81 7.26 -2.42
C PRO A 30 -10.34 7.33 -0.98
N ASN A 31 -10.94 8.45 -0.62
CA ASN A 31 -11.57 8.63 0.70
C ASN A 31 -12.83 7.77 0.88
N LEU A 32 -13.49 7.43 -0.24
CA LEU A 32 -14.69 6.62 -0.28
C LEU A 32 -14.54 5.59 -1.40
N VAL A 33 -14.90 4.35 -1.09
CA VAL A 33 -14.97 3.23 -2.03
C VAL A 33 -16.28 2.49 -1.78
N TYR A 34 -16.89 1.95 -2.82
CA TYR A 34 -18.14 1.20 -2.73
C TYR A 34 -17.86 -0.30 -2.81
N ILE A 35 -18.62 -1.10 -2.05
CA ILE A 35 -18.56 -2.56 -2.16
C ILE A 35 -18.91 -2.96 -3.60
N ASP A 36 -18.26 -4.02 -4.09
CA ASP A 36 -18.45 -4.58 -5.43
C ASP A 36 -18.07 -3.63 -6.57
N GLU A 37 -17.52 -2.45 -6.26
CA GLU A 37 -16.98 -1.51 -7.24
C GLU A 37 -15.46 -1.48 -7.22
N PRO A 38 -14.80 -1.55 -8.39
CA PRO A 38 -13.36 -1.46 -8.48
C PRO A 38 -12.89 -0.04 -8.15
N PHE A 39 -11.84 0.08 -7.35
CA PHE A 39 -11.14 1.35 -7.17
C PHE A 39 -9.65 1.19 -7.44
N GLN A 40 -9.03 2.32 -7.79
CA GLN A 40 -7.60 2.40 -8.03
C GLN A 40 -6.92 3.20 -6.95
N PHE A 41 -5.68 2.82 -6.64
CA PHE A 41 -4.82 3.52 -5.72
C PHE A 41 -3.36 3.37 -6.18
N LYS A 42 -2.47 4.23 -5.69
CA LYS A 42 -1.06 4.19 -6.06
C LYS A 42 -0.20 3.90 -4.84
N ILE A 43 0.75 2.99 -5.01
CA ILE A 43 1.84 2.80 -4.07
C ILE A 43 3.14 3.30 -4.66
N LYS A 44 4.03 3.77 -3.80
CA LYS A 44 5.41 4.11 -4.13
C LYS A 44 6.33 3.13 -3.43
N LEU A 45 7.18 2.48 -4.21
CA LEU A 45 8.28 1.66 -3.71
C LEU A 45 9.58 2.45 -3.84
N THR A 46 10.36 2.51 -2.77
CA THR A 46 11.65 3.20 -2.75
C THR A 46 12.73 2.22 -2.34
N ASN A 47 13.71 2.00 -3.23
CA ASN A 47 14.90 1.21 -2.92
C ASN A 47 15.86 2.09 -2.12
N THR A 48 16.06 1.77 -0.85
CA THR A 48 17.00 2.50 0.03
C THR A 48 18.38 1.85 0.11
N SER A 49 18.62 0.72 -0.56
CA SER A 49 19.95 0.11 -0.61
C SER A 49 20.91 0.86 -1.53
N LEU A 50 22.17 0.43 -1.50
CA LEU A 50 23.23 0.86 -2.42
C LEU A 50 23.30 0.01 -3.70
N LYS A 51 22.38 -0.94 -3.90
CA LYS A 51 22.40 -1.88 -5.03
C LYS A 51 21.06 -1.86 -5.79
N PRO A 52 21.05 -2.21 -7.08
CA PRO A 52 19.80 -2.46 -7.79
C PRO A 52 19.05 -3.67 -7.20
N MET A 53 17.72 -3.66 -7.29
CA MET A 53 16.84 -4.73 -6.80
C MET A 53 15.91 -5.21 -7.91
N GLU A 54 15.79 -6.52 -8.09
CA GLU A 54 14.76 -7.13 -8.94
C GLU A 54 13.47 -7.32 -8.14
N LEU A 55 12.37 -6.72 -8.59
CA LEU A 55 11.09 -6.79 -7.89
C LEU A 55 10.07 -7.63 -8.68
N SER A 56 9.37 -8.49 -7.94
CA SER A 56 8.21 -9.25 -8.44
C SER A 56 7.01 -8.98 -7.54
N LEU A 57 5.86 -8.69 -8.16
CA LEU A 57 4.61 -8.45 -7.45
C LEU A 57 3.72 -9.66 -7.52
N PHE A 58 3.33 -10.13 -6.34
CA PHE A 58 2.33 -11.16 -6.16
C PHE A 58 1.11 -10.52 -5.51
N LEU A 59 -0.02 -10.64 -6.19
CA LEU A 59 -1.33 -10.24 -5.69
C LEU A 59 -2.01 -11.50 -5.15
N GLU A 60 -2.30 -11.50 -3.86
CA GLU A 60 -3.01 -12.58 -3.17
C GLU A 60 -4.39 -12.06 -2.76
N ASN A 61 -5.43 -12.76 -3.21
CA ASN A 61 -6.80 -12.39 -2.84
C ASN A 61 -7.02 -12.68 -1.36
N LEU A 62 -7.68 -11.74 -0.68
CA LEU A 62 -8.10 -11.90 0.69
C LEU A 62 -9.60 -12.23 0.72
N SER A 63 -10.10 -12.73 1.85
CA SER A 63 -11.53 -13.04 1.99
C SER A 63 -12.43 -11.81 1.88
N ASN A 64 -11.88 -10.61 2.13
CA ASN A 64 -12.59 -9.33 2.18
C ASN A 64 -12.28 -8.42 0.97
N MET A 65 -11.34 -8.79 0.10
CA MET A 65 -10.93 -7.98 -1.05
C MET A 65 -10.39 -8.85 -2.18
N SER A 66 -10.71 -8.49 -3.42
CA SER A 66 -10.18 -9.15 -4.62
C SER A 66 -9.37 -8.19 -5.47
N TRP A 67 -8.19 -8.61 -5.91
CA TRP A 67 -7.36 -7.80 -6.79
C TRP A 67 -7.85 -7.84 -8.23
N ILE A 68 -7.77 -6.71 -8.91
CA ILE A 68 -7.91 -6.62 -10.36
C ILE A 68 -6.53 -6.35 -10.94
N GLY A 69 -5.96 -7.35 -11.59
CA GLY A 69 -4.65 -7.24 -12.22
C GLY A 69 -4.00 -8.58 -12.44
N VAL A 70 -2.73 -8.54 -12.85
CA VAL A 70 -1.93 -9.73 -13.11
C VAL A 70 -0.91 -9.89 -11.99
N SER A 71 -1.03 -11.00 -11.26
CA SER A 71 -0.06 -11.44 -10.24
C SER A 71 1.17 -12.06 -10.90
N GLY A 72 2.30 -12.11 -10.18
CA GLY A 72 3.56 -12.69 -10.65
C GLY A 72 4.31 -11.83 -11.67
N ARG A 73 3.97 -10.54 -11.80
CA ARG A 73 4.67 -9.64 -12.73
C ARG A 73 5.99 -9.18 -12.14
N LYS A 74 7.06 -9.31 -12.93
CA LYS A 74 8.34 -8.63 -12.69
C LYS A 74 8.19 -7.16 -13.10
N PHE A 75 8.55 -6.24 -12.22
CA PHE A 75 8.58 -4.81 -12.53
C PHE A 75 9.93 -4.34 -13.08
N GLY A 76 10.86 -5.28 -13.28
CA GLY A 76 12.23 -5.01 -13.68
C GLY A 76 13.09 -4.59 -12.50
N THR A 77 14.22 -3.97 -12.83
CA THR A 77 15.23 -3.52 -11.88
C THR A 77 14.86 -2.16 -11.30
N LEU A 78 14.70 -2.09 -9.98
CA LEU A 78 14.63 -0.84 -9.24
C LEU A 78 16.05 -0.43 -8.83
N GLU A 79 16.58 0.59 -9.48
CA GLU A 79 17.94 1.09 -9.26
C GLU A 79 18.18 1.56 -7.82
N SER A 80 19.45 1.60 -7.41
CA SER A 80 19.82 2.09 -6.08
C SER A 80 19.32 3.52 -5.85
N LYS A 81 18.76 3.77 -4.67
CA LYS A 81 18.23 5.08 -4.25
C LYS A 81 17.12 5.63 -5.16
N SER A 82 16.50 4.78 -5.99
CA SER A 82 15.42 5.18 -6.89
C SER A 82 14.04 4.79 -6.34
N GLU A 83 13.00 5.30 -7.00
CA GLU A 83 11.61 5.02 -6.65
C GLU A 83 10.78 4.69 -7.90
N ILE A 84 9.75 3.88 -7.70
CA ILE A 84 8.75 3.55 -8.72
C ILE A 84 7.35 3.68 -8.13
N ILE A 85 6.43 4.21 -8.92
CA ILE A 85 5.01 4.32 -8.58
C ILE A 85 4.26 3.23 -9.33
N LEU A 86 3.50 2.43 -8.58
CA LEU A 86 2.71 1.33 -9.10
C LEU A 86 1.22 1.61 -8.89
N PRO A 87 0.42 1.72 -9.96
CA PRO A 87 -1.03 1.73 -9.85
C PRO A 87 -1.52 0.32 -9.54
N LEU A 88 -2.40 0.21 -8.55
CA LEU A 88 -3.07 -1.04 -8.16
C LEU A 88 -4.58 -0.84 -8.23
N CYS A 89 -5.30 -1.94 -8.50
CA CYS A 89 -6.76 -1.93 -8.55
C CYS A 89 -7.31 -3.13 -7.76
N LEU A 90 -8.32 -2.90 -6.95
CA LEU A 90 -9.00 -3.95 -6.19
C LEU A 90 -10.49 -3.65 -6.03
N VAL A 91 -11.26 -4.69 -5.70
CA VAL A 91 -12.67 -4.64 -5.36
C VAL A 91 -12.82 -5.01 -3.88
N PRO A 92 -13.41 -4.13 -3.05
CA PRO A 92 -13.74 -4.45 -1.67
C PRO A 92 -15.03 -5.29 -1.63
N LEU A 93 -15.02 -6.37 -0.84
CA LEU A 93 -16.14 -7.32 -0.73
C LEU A 93 -16.95 -7.14 0.56
N VAL A 94 -16.47 -6.32 1.50
CA VAL A 94 -17.12 -6.06 2.80
C VAL A 94 -16.96 -4.60 3.20
N THR A 95 -17.90 -4.08 4.01
CA THR A 95 -17.85 -2.72 4.56
C THR A 95 -16.93 -2.62 5.78
N GLY A 96 -16.51 -1.39 6.10
CA GLY A 96 -15.80 -1.05 7.33
C GLY A 96 -14.29 -0.91 7.12
N LEU A 97 -13.56 -0.55 8.19
CA LEU A 97 -12.11 -0.46 8.15
C LEU A 97 -11.53 -1.86 7.95
N GLN A 98 -10.84 -2.04 6.83
CA GLN A 98 -10.13 -3.29 6.54
C GLN A 98 -8.68 -3.16 6.97
N VAL A 99 -8.17 -4.20 7.62
CA VAL A 99 -6.75 -4.33 7.94
C VAL A 99 -6.23 -5.47 7.08
N CYS A 100 -5.26 -5.15 6.22
CA CYS A 100 -4.53 -6.13 5.41
C CYS A 100 -3.25 -6.53 6.13
#